data_AF-A0A2H0YXP9-F1
#
_entry.id   AF-A0A2H0YXP9-F1
#
_cell.length_a   1.000
_cell.length_b   1.000
_cell.length_c   1.000
_cell.angle_alpha   90.00
_cell.angle_beta   90.00
_cell.angle_gamma   90.00
#
_symmetry.space_group_name_H-M   'P 1'
#
loop_
_entity.id
_entity.type
_entity.pdbx_description
1 polymer ?
#
loop_
_entity_poly.entity_id
_entity_poly.type
_entity_poly.pdbx_seq_one_letter_code
_entity_poly.pdbx_strand_id
1 'polypeptide(L)' 'MENIIFFIPGEPVSQGRPRFARAGRHVRTYDPKKSRDWKAYVREVAARYAP' A
#
# COMPACT_ATOMS: atom_id res chain seq x y z
N MET A 1 22.98 -12.12 1.15
CA MET A 1 21.55 -11.85 0.93
C MET A 1 21.25 -12.31 -0.47
N GLU A 2 20.40 -13.32 -0.61
CA GLU A 2 19.87 -13.72 -1.91
C GLU A 2 18.88 -12.67 -2.41
N ASN A 3 18.82 -12.49 -3.73
CA ASN A 3 17.87 -11.56 -4.33
C ASN A 3 16.46 -12.14 -4.27
N ILE A 4 15.50 -11.37 -3.76
CA ILE A 4 14.09 -11.74 -3.76
C ILE A 4 13.43 -11.11 -4.99
N ILE A 5 12.96 -11.96 -5.90
CA ILE A 5 12.28 -11.56 -7.14
C ILE A 5 10.91 -12.23 -7.15
N PHE A 6 9.84 -11.45 -7.26
CA PHE A 6 8.47 -11.97 -7.33
C PHE A 6 7.57 -11.07 -8.17
N PHE A 7 6.43 -11.61 -8.57
CA PHE A 7 5.42 -10.93 -9.38
C PHE A 7 4.20 -10.57 -8.54
N ILE A 8 3.62 -9.40 -8.79
CA ILE A 8 2.38 -8.94 -8.16
C ILE A 8 1.28 -9.00 -9.23
N PRO A 9 0.28 -9.89 -9.09
CA PRO A 9 -0.82 -9.99 -10.06
C PRO A 9 -1.71 -8.74 -10.08
N GLY A 10 -2.31 -8.47 -11.23
CA GLY A 10 -3.30 -7.40 -11.40
C GLY A 10 -2.76 -6.12 -12.02
N GLU A 11 -3.63 -5.13 -12.18
CA GLU A 11 -3.27 -3.85 -12.77
C GLU A 11 -2.57 -2.95 -11.75
N PRO A 12 -1.35 -2.45 -12.06
CA PRO A 12 -0.66 -1.52 -11.18
C PRO A 12 -1.50 -0.28 -10.91
N VAL A 13 -1.73 0.01 -9.63
CA VAL A 13 -2.42 1.24 -9.21
C VAL A 13 -1.38 2.26 -8.73
N SER A 14 -1.43 3.44 -9.33
CA SER A 14 -0.58 4.56 -8.91
C SER A 14 -0.97 5.07 -7.51
N GLN A 15 -0.01 5.65 -6.81
CA GLN A 15 -0.25 6.26 -5.52
C GLN A 15 -1.14 7.50 -5.68
N GLY A 16 -2.32 7.46 -5.05
CA GLY A 16 -3.21 8.61 -4.97
C GLY A 16 -2.65 9.69 -4.05
N ARG A 17 -3.14 10.93 -4.22
CA ARG A 17 -2.79 12.03 -3.30
C ARG A 17 -3.33 11.73 -1.90
N PRO A 18 -2.50 11.81 -0.85
CA PRO A 18 -2.97 11.63 0.51
C PRO A 18 -4.08 12.64 0.86
N ARG A 19 -5.09 12.17 1.55
CA ARG A 19 -6.19 12.98 2.07
C ARG A 19 -5.90 13.37 3.51
N PHE A 20 -6.35 14.57 3.88
CA PHE A 20 -6.21 15.11 5.22
C PHE A 20 -7.59 15.21 5.85
N ALA A 21 -7.73 14.73 7.08
CA ALA A 21 -8.94 14.89 7.88
C ALA A 21 -8.58 15.23 9.33
N ARG A 22 -9.43 16.02 9.99
CA ARG A 22 -9.32 16.26 11.43
C ARG A 22 -9.66 14.97 12.20
N ALA A 23 -8.83 14.64 13.19
CA ALA A 23 -9.04 13.57 14.15
C ALA A 23 -8.89 14.15 15.56
N GLY A 24 -10.00 14.68 16.10
CA GLY A 24 -9.99 15.45 17.34
C GLY A 24 -9.08 16.67 17.24
N ARG A 25 -8.07 16.73 18.12
CA ARG A 25 -7.08 17.82 18.16
C ARG A 25 -5.99 17.72 17.08
N HIS A 26 -5.91 16.63 16.33
CA HIS A 26 -4.84 16.36 15.36
C HIS A 26 -5.38 16.30 13.92
N VAL A 27 -4.48 16.33 12.94
CA VAL A 27 -4.78 16.03 11.53
C VAL A 27 -4.24 14.63 11.22
N ARG A 28 -5.08 13.78 10.62
CA ARG A 28 -4.68 12.49 10.10
C ARG A 28 -4.54 12.57 8.59
N THR A 29 -3.44 12.02 8.09
CA THR A 29 -3.18 11.83 6.67
C THR A 29 -3.43 10.37 6.31
N TYR A 30 -4.14 10.12 5.22
CA TYR A 30 -4.42 8.75 4.77
C TYR A 30 -4.50 8.65 3.24
N ASP A 31 -4.18 7.47 2.71
CA ASP A 31 -4.30 7.20 1.29
C ASP A 31 -5.78 7.01 0.88
N PRO A 32 -6.18 7.48 -0.32
CA PRO A 32 -7.46 7.13 -0.91
C PRO A 32 -7.66 5.61 -0.97
N LYS A 33 -8.92 5.15 -0.89
CA LYS A 33 -9.27 3.73 -0.84
C LYS A 33 -8.55 2.90 -1.92
N LYS A 34 -8.57 3.36 -3.17
CA LYS A 34 -7.95 2.64 -4.30
C LYS A 34 -6.45 2.36 -4.08
N SER A 35 -5.66 3.36 -3.72
CA SER A 35 -4.21 3.17 -3.53
C SER A 35 -3.88 2.49 -2.20
N ARG A 36 -4.67 2.72 -1.14
CA ARG A 36 -4.54 2.00 0.13
C ARG A 36 -4.74 0.49 -0.03
N ASP A 37 -5.82 0.11 -0.70
CA ASP A 37 -6.18 -1.30 -0.88
C ASP A 37 -5.16 -2.01 -1.78
N TRP A 38 -4.66 -1.33 -2.83
CA TRP A 38 -3.57 -1.86 -3.66
C TRP A 38 -2.31 -2.11 -2.84
N LYS A 39 -1.89 -1.18 -1.98
CA LYS A 39 -0.72 -1.37 -1.09
C LYS A 39 -0.91 -2.53 -0.12
N ALA A 40 -2.12 -2.72 0.41
CA ALA A 40 -2.43 -3.86 1.26
C ALA A 40 -2.26 -5.18 0.50
N TYR A 41 -2.78 -5.25 -0.73
CA TYR A 41 -2.61 -6.42 -1.60
C TYR A 41 -1.13 -6.71 -1.91
N VAL A 42 -0.36 -5.70 -2.30
CA VAL A 42 1.10 -5.83 -2.53
C VAL A 42 1.79 -6.40 -1.30
N ARG A 43 1.44 -5.91 -0.10
CA ARG A 43 1.99 -6.40 1.16
C ARG A 43 1.67 -7.88 1.39
N GLU A 44 0.44 -8.30 1.12
CA GLU A 44 0.06 -9.71 1.28
C GLU A 44 0.79 -10.63 0.30
N VAL A 45 0.95 -10.21 -0.96
CA VAL A 45 1.72 -10.99 -1.94
C VAL A 45 3.19 -11.07 -1.52
N ALA A 46 3.79 -9.93 -1.15
CA ALA A 46 5.19 -9.86 -0.73
C ALA A 46 5.48 -10.73 0.51
N ALA A 47 4.54 -10.82 1.46
CA ALA A 47 4.69 -11.61 2.67
C ALA A 47 4.90 -13.11 2.39
N ARG A 48 4.47 -13.63 1.23
CA ARG A 48 4.68 -15.03 0.83
C ARG A 48 6.11 -15.34 0.39
N TYR A 49 6.89 -14.30 0.11
CA TYR A 49 8.28 -14.40 -0.36
C TYR A 49 9.27 -13.83 0.68
N ALA A 50 8.79 -13.56 1.90
CA ALA A 50 9.64 -13.12 2.99
C ALA A 50 10.61 -14.26 3.38
N PRO A 51 11.91 -13.97 3.56
CA PRO A 51 12.91 -14.97 3.95
C PRO A 51 12.79 -15.38 5.41
#